data_AF-A0A7W7CNY0-F1
#
_entry.id   AF-A0A7W7CNY0-F1
#
_cell.length_a   1.000
_cell.length_b   1.000
_cell.length_c   1.000
_cell.angle_alpha   90.00
_cell.angle_beta   90.00
_cell.angle_gamma   90.00
#
_symmetry.space_group_name_H-M   'P 1'
#
loop_
_entity.id
_entity.type
_entity.pdbx_description
1 polymer ?
#
loop_
_entity_poly.entity_id
_entity_poly.type
_entity_poly.pdbx_seq_one_letter_code
_entity_poly.pdbx_strand_id
1 'polypeptide(L)'
;MATLLTEQEKEQFRGNVYVAVSAEFRSRMPPRFDPSELLIRLYEAFQPPDFAEERGTAMKGALAWAEECLVPPWRDTYADEELRQEALTVLMGSHRRMCPQIHPAVIALPTDRHRWVYLLFRFRRFKESGALEVIGMSRDDFRRHHAEAREIIRSHLKR
;
A
#
# COMPACT_ATOMS: atom_id res chain seq x y z
N MET A 1 -16.16 32.47 2.90
CA MET A 1 -17.46 31.88 3.30
C MET A 1 -17.36 30.39 3.01
N ALA A 2 -17.79 29.52 3.92
CA ALA A 2 -17.76 28.06 3.72
C ALA A 2 -19.06 27.61 3.03
N THR A 3 -18.95 26.68 2.08
CA THR A 3 -20.06 26.25 1.24
C THR A 3 -20.58 24.90 1.73
N LEU A 4 -21.79 24.87 2.30
CA LEU A 4 -22.42 23.63 2.76
C LEU A 4 -22.75 22.70 1.58
N LEU A 5 -22.48 21.41 1.76
CA LEU A 5 -22.85 20.38 0.81
C LEU A 5 -24.29 19.93 1.01
N THR A 6 -25.00 19.80 -0.10
CA THR A 6 -26.28 19.10 -0.12
C THR A 6 -26.07 17.59 0.12
N GLU A 7 -27.11 16.89 0.58
CA GLU A 7 -27.03 15.43 0.76
C GLU A 7 -26.73 14.69 -0.55
N GLN A 8 -27.22 15.21 -1.69
CA GLN A 8 -26.87 14.67 -3.01
C GLN A 8 -25.38 14.81 -3.33
N GLU A 9 -24.78 15.96 -2.99
CA GLU A 9 -23.33 16.17 -3.18
C GLU A 9 -22.49 15.32 -2.23
N LYS A 10 -22.95 15.09 -1.00
CA LYS A 10 -22.30 14.19 -0.05
C LYS A 10 -22.30 12.75 -0.56
N GLU A 11 -23.42 12.27 -1.07
CA GLU A 11 -23.50 10.91 -1.65
C GLU A 11 -22.66 10.78 -2.92
N GLN A 12 -22.68 11.78 -3.81
CA GLN A 12 -21.79 11.79 -4.98
C GLN A 12 -20.31 11.77 -4.56
N PHE A 13 -19.95 12.51 -3.51
CA PHE A 13 -18.59 12.54 -3.00
C PHE A 13 -18.18 11.18 -2.39
N ARG A 14 -19.08 10.53 -1.64
CA ARG A 14 -18.87 9.16 -1.14
C ARG A 14 -18.62 8.19 -2.30
N GLY A 15 -19.42 8.26 -3.36
CA GLY A 15 -19.21 7.44 -4.57
C GLY A 15 -17.85 7.68 -5.23
N ASN A 16 -17.39 8.93 -5.30
CA ASN A 16 -16.07 9.26 -5.84
C ASN A 16 -14.93 8.66 -4.98
N VAL A 17 -15.06 8.73 -3.65
CA VAL A 17 -14.10 8.13 -2.71
C VAL A 17 -14.07 6.61 -2.89
N TYR A 18 -15.24 5.96 -3.00
CA TYR A 18 -15.33 4.53 -3.25
C TYR A 18 -14.58 4.10 -4.51
N VAL A 19 -14.77 4.82 -5.62
CA VAL A 19 -14.08 4.53 -6.89
C VAL A 19 -12.57 4.70 -6.73
N ALA A 20 -12.11 5.76 -6.06
CA ALA A 20 -10.70 6.01 -5.82
C ALA A 20 -10.05 4.90 -4.97
N VAL A 21 -10.69 4.50 -3.86
CA VAL A 21 -10.22 3.42 -2.99
C VAL A 21 -10.25 2.07 -3.70
N SER A 22 -11.31 1.79 -4.48
CA SER A 22 -11.42 0.56 -5.27
C SER A 22 -10.27 0.42 -6.28
N ALA A 23 -9.89 1.52 -6.95
CA ALA A 23 -8.76 1.54 -7.85
C ALA A 23 -7.43 1.28 -7.11
N GLU A 24 -7.28 1.87 -5.92
CA GLU A 24 -6.10 1.67 -5.08
C GLU A 24 -5.94 0.20 -4.68
N PHE A 25 -7.01 -0.43 -4.20
CA PHE A 25 -7.00 -1.81 -3.70
C PHE A 25 -6.75 -2.82 -4.81
N ARG A 26 -7.40 -2.68 -5.97
CA ARG A 26 -7.23 -3.62 -7.09
C ARG A 26 -5.77 -3.84 -7.47
N SER A 27 -4.94 -2.81 -7.35
CA SER A 27 -3.53 -2.88 -7.70
C SER A 27 -2.61 -3.28 -6.53
N ARG A 28 -3.07 -3.14 -5.28
CA ARG A 28 -2.24 -3.24 -4.07
C ARG A 28 -2.58 -4.37 -3.12
N MET A 29 -3.68 -5.10 -3.31
CA MET A 29 -3.99 -6.27 -2.50
C MET A 29 -2.95 -7.39 -2.64
N PRO A 30 -2.78 -8.22 -1.59
CA PRO A 30 -2.04 -9.48 -1.72
C PRO A 30 -2.78 -10.45 -2.67
N PRO A 31 -2.08 -11.46 -3.22
CA PRO A 31 -2.73 -12.46 -4.06
C PRO A 31 -3.84 -13.20 -3.32
N ARG A 32 -4.86 -13.64 -4.08
CA ARG A 32 -6.01 -14.43 -3.58
C ARG A 32 -6.90 -13.74 -2.54
N PHE A 33 -6.66 -12.47 -2.24
CA PHE A 33 -7.50 -11.71 -1.34
C PHE A 33 -8.53 -10.90 -2.11
N ASP A 34 -9.80 -11.09 -1.80
CA ASP A 34 -10.91 -10.31 -2.35
C ASP A 34 -11.10 -9.02 -1.52
N PRO A 35 -10.90 -7.82 -2.10
CA PRO A 35 -11.10 -6.56 -1.37
C PRO A 35 -12.57 -6.21 -1.13
N SER A 36 -13.55 -6.94 -1.69
CA SER A 36 -14.96 -6.55 -1.73
C SER A 36 -15.53 -6.24 -0.35
N GLU A 37 -15.28 -7.09 0.65
CA GLU A 37 -15.76 -6.86 2.01
C GLU A 37 -15.12 -5.61 2.64
N LEU A 38 -13.83 -5.42 2.43
CA LEU A 38 -13.12 -4.26 2.94
C LEU A 38 -13.61 -2.95 2.28
N LEU A 39 -13.90 -3.00 0.99
CA LEU A 39 -14.46 -1.86 0.24
C LEU A 39 -15.84 -1.47 0.77
N ILE A 40 -16.71 -2.45 1.08
CA ILE A 40 -18.03 -2.20 1.68
C ILE A 40 -17.87 -1.56 3.05
N ARG A 41 -17.02 -2.12 3.91
CA ARG A 41 -16.78 -1.57 5.26
C ARG A 41 -16.26 -0.13 5.21
N LEU A 42 -15.33 0.17 4.29
CA LEU A 42 -14.80 1.52 4.10
C LEU A 42 -15.88 2.48 3.58
N TYR A 43 -16.74 2.02 2.67
CA TYR A 43 -17.86 2.80 2.15
C TYR A 43 -18.84 3.21 3.25
N GLU A 44 -19.27 2.23 4.06
CA GLU A 44 -20.27 2.42 5.12
C GLU A 44 -19.74 3.31 6.25
N ALA A 45 -18.48 3.15 6.60
CA ALA A 45 -17.84 3.96 7.65
C ALA A 45 -17.47 5.38 7.20
N PHE A 46 -17.34 5.62 5.89
CA PHE A 46 -16.95 6.94 5.39
C PHE A 46 -18.08 7.96 5.54
N GLN A 47 -17.78 9.04 6.26
CA GLN A 47 -18.64 10.20 6.40
C GLN A 47 -18.12 11.33 5.50
N PRO A 48 -18.87 11.74 4.47
CA PRO A 48 -18.55 12.92 3.67
C PRO A 48 -18.44 14.19 4.53
N PRO A 49 -17.60 15.15 4.14
CA PRO A 49 -17.51 16.43 4.85
C PRO A 49 -18.80 17.24 4.68
N ASP A 50 -19.05 18.15 5.62
CA ASP A 50 -20.19 19.08 5.53
C ASP A 50 -19.93 20.25 4.59
N PHE A 51 -18.66 20.60 4.36
CA PHE A 51 -18.26 21.78 3.57
C PHE A 51 -17.46 21.40 2.32
N ALA A 52 -17.70 22.11 1.22
CA ALA A 52 -17.06 21.87 -0.08
C ALA A 52 -15.54 22.04 -0.01
N GLU A 53 -15.06 22.98 0.80
CA GLU A 53 -13.65 23.31 0.98
C GLU A 53 -12.86 22.16 1.63
N GLU A 54 -13.55 21.26 2.34
CA GLU A 54 -12.94 20.12 3.04
C GLU A 54 -12.81 18.87 2.16
N ARG A 55 -13.46 18.84 0.99
CA ARG A 55 -13.44 17.68 0.06
C ARG A 55 -12.03 17.18 -0.22
N GLY A 56 -11.07 18.08 -0.43
CA GLY A 56 -9.67 17.71 -0.69
C GLY A 56 -9.00 17.00 0.49
N THR A 57 -9.24 17.48 1.72
CA THR A 57 -8.71 16.89 2.94
C THR A 57 -9.38 15.56 3.24
N ALA A 58 -10.71 15.48 3.10
CA ALA A 58 -11.49 14.26 3.30
C ALA A 58 -11.06 13.15 2.32
N MET A 59 -10.86 13.47 1.04
CA MET A 59 -10.36 12.50 0.04
C MET A 59 -8.98 11.96 0.42
N LYS A 60 -8.04 12.85 0.80
CA LYS A 60 -6.70 12.42 1.25
C LYS A 60 -6.77 11.56 2.50
N GLY A 61 -7.63 11.92 3.47
CA GLY A 61 -7.87 11.15 4.68
C GLY A 61 -8.41 9.75 4.39
N ALA A 62 -9.41 9.66 3.51
CA ALA A 62 -9.99 8.37 3.10
C ALA A 62 -8.96 7.46 2.42
N LEU A 63 -8.16 8.01 1.49
CA LEU A 63 -7.10 7.24 0.83
C LEU A 63 -6.03 6.79 1.82
N ALA A 64 -5.60 7.66 2.74
CA ALA A 64 -4.62 7.29 3.77
C ALA A 64 -5.16 6.21 4.73
N TRP A 65 -6.44 6.27 5.09
CA TRP A 65 -7.08 5.25 5.91
C TRP A 65 -7.21 3.92 5.15
N ALA A 66 -7.60 3.97 3.88
CA ALA A 66 -7.63 2.78 3.03
C ALA A 66 -6.26 2.10 2.93
N GLU A 67 -5.16 2.85 2.83
CA GLU A 67 -3.80 2.29 2.87
C GLU A 67 -3.50 1.54 4.16
N GLU A 68 -3.98 2.04 5.31
CA GLU A 68 -3.82 1.36 6.60
C GLU A 68 -4.61 0.07 6.67
N CYS A 69 -5.79 0.02 6.04
CA CYS A 69 -6.60 -1.18 5.92
C CYS A 69 -5.98 -2.28 5.03
N LEU A 70 -4.95 -1.97 4.24
CA LEU A 70 -4.18 -2.99 3.51
C LEU A 70 -3.22 -3.77 4.42
N VAL A 71 -2.87 -3.24 5.59
CA VAL A 71 -1.86 -3.84 6.48
C VAL A 71 -2.27 -5.24 6.97
N PRO A 72 -3.47 -5.47 7.52
CA PRO A 72 -3.84 -6.79 8.02
C PRO A 72 -3.82 -7.89 6.94
N PRO A 73 -4.43 -7.72 5.75
CA PRO A 73 -4.33 -8.71 4.68
C PRO A 73 -2.89 -9.09 4.30
N TRP A 74 -2.00 -8.09 4.21
CA TRP A 74 -0.60 -8.32 3.88
C TRP A 74 0.16 -9.01 5.02
N ARG A 75 -0.15 -8.68 6.28
CA ARG A 75 0.40 -9.33 7.46
C ARG A 75 0.02 -10.81 7.49
N ASP A 76 -1.25 -11.11 7.26
CA ASP A 76 -1.76 -12.48 7.25
C ASP A 76 -1.11 -13.28 6.09
N THR A 77 -0.98 -12.65 4.92
CA THR A 77 -0.25 -13.22 3.76
C THR A 77 1.23 -13.48 4.07
N TYR A 78 1.89 -12.62 4.84
CA TYR A 78 3.30 -12.77 5.18
C TYR A 78 3.53 -13.85 6.25
N ALA A 79 2.56 -14.05 7.15
CA ALA A 79 2.62 -15.07 8.20
C ALA A 79 2.54 -16.49 7.63
N ASP A 80 1.75 -16.69 6.57
CA ASP A 80 1.64 -17.95 5.85
C ASP A 80 2.82 -18.14 4.87
N GLU A 81 3.51 -19.28 4.95
CA GLU A 81 4.72 -19.52 4.15
C GLU A 81 4.45 -19.68 2.65
N GLU A 82 3.37 -20.37 2.27
CA GLU A 82 3.01 -20.58 0.88
C GLU A 82 2.56 -19.27 0.23
N LEU A 83 1.66 -18.56 0.91
CA LEU A 83 1.16 -17.27 0.45
C LEU A 83 2.25 -16.21 0.43
N ARG A 84 3.20 -16.24 1.36
CA ARG A 84 4.35 -15.33 1.36
C ARG A 84 5.20 -15.48 0.09
N GLN A 85 5.51 -16.70 -0.33
CA GLN A 85 6.33 -16.89 -1.54
C GLN A 85 5.56 -16.51 -2.82
N GLU A 86 4.27 -16.83 -2.90
CA GLU A 86 3.41 -16.39 -3.99
C GLU A 86 3.32 -14.86 -4.05
N ALA A 87 3.08 -14.20 -2.91
CA ALA A 87 2.97 -12.75 -2.82
C ALA A 87 4.27 -12.06 -3.21
N LEU A 88 5.42 -12.59 -2.79
CA LEU A 88 6.73 -12.08 -3.22
C LEU A 88 6.90 -12.19 -4.74
N THR A 89 6.49 -13.31 -5.34
CA THR A 89 6.51 -13.51 -6.79
C THR A 89 5.65 -12.48 -7.52
N VAL A 90 4.42 -12.24 -7.04
CA VAL A 90 3.50 -11.26 -7.62
C VAL A 90 4.04 -9.83 -7.46
N LEU A 91 4.60 -9.49 -6.30
CA LEU A 91 5.24 -8.19 -6.06
C LEU A 91 6.42 -7.98 -7.03
N MET A 92 7.28 -9.00 -7.18
CA MET A 92 8.42 -8.95 -8.08
C MET A 92 7.99 -8.84 -9.55
N GLY A 93 6.98 -9.60 -9.98
CA GLY A 93 6.43 -9.50 -11.34
C GLY A 93 5.81 -8.14 -11.63
N SER A 94 5.13 -7.54 -10.65
CA SER A 94 4.59 -6.18 -10.75
C SER A 94 5.70 -5.13 -10.77
N HIS A 95 6.71 -5.27 -9.91
CA HIS A 95 7.89 -4.40 -9.90
C HIS A 95 8.65 -4.46 -11.22
N ARG A 96 8.81 -5.63 -11.82
CA ARG A 96 9.46 -5.78 -13.14
C ARG A 96 8.78 -4.95 -14.22
N ARG A 97 7.44 -4.94 -14.23
CA ARG A 97 6.65 -4.20 -15.20
C ARG A 97 6.71 -2.68 -14.97
N MET A 98 6.62 -2.25 -13.72
CA MET A 98 6.55 -0.83 -13.34
C MET A 98 7.92 -0.15 -13.25
N CYS A 99 8.96 -0.90 -12.89
CA CYS A 99 10.29 -0.39 -12.62
C CYS A 99 11.38 -1.29 -13.26
N PRO A 100 11.35 -1.49 -14.60
CA PRO A 100 12.19 -2.47 -15.27
C PRO A 100 13.69 -2.21 -15.12
N GLN A 101 14.09 -0.93 -15.06
CA GLN A 101 15.51 -0.54 -14.92
C GLN A 101 16.08 -0.87 -13.53
N ILE A 102 15.26 -0.81 -12.48
CA ILE A 102 15.68 -1.02 -11.08
C ILE A 102 15.53 -2.50 -10.70
N HIS A 103 14.64 -3.23 -11.37
CA HIS A 103 14.27 -4.59 -11.01
C HIS A 103 15.43 -5.60 -10.88
N PRO A 104 16.44 -5.62 -11.79
CA PRO A 104 17.59 -6.50 -11.62
C PRO A 104 18.31 -6.32 -10.27
N ALA A 105 18.40 -5.08 -9.79
CA ALA A 105 19.01 -4.77 -8.51
C ALA A 105 18.18 -5.25 -7.32
N VAL A 106 16.85 -5.27 -7.45
CA VAL A 106 15.94 -5.83 -6.43
C VAL A 106 16.05 -7.36 -6.38
N ILE A 107 16.23 -8.03 -7.53
CA ILE A 107 16.53 -9.47 -7.58
C ILE A 107 17.83 -9.76 -6.84
N ALA A 108 18.86 -8.95 -7.04
CA ALA A 108 20.18 -9.11 -6.44
C ALA A 108 20.25 -8.85 -4.92
N LEU A 109 19.15 -8.44 -4.29
CA LEU A 109 19.09 -8.29 -2.84
C LEU A 109 19.38 -9.62 -2.12
N PRO A 110 20.06 -9.59 -0.96
CA PRO A 110 20.66 -10.80 -0.40
C PRO A 110 19.64 -11.76 0.21
N THR A 111 18.51 -11.25 0.71
CA THR A 111 17.47 -12.09 1.33
C THR A 111 16.07 -11.64 0.92
N ASP A 112 15.10 -12.54 1.06
CA ASP A 112 13.68 -12.21 0.85
C ASP A 112 13.22 -11.10 1.79
N ARG A 113 13.74 -11.02 3.02
CA ARG A 113 13.42 -9.93 3.94
C ARG A 113 13.80 -8.57 3.34
N HIS A 114 14.95 -8.44 2.69
CA HIS A 114 15.33 -7.20 2.01
C HIS A 114 14.35 -6.86 0.89
N ARG A 115 13.97 -7.86 0.09
CA ARG A 115 13.00 -7.68 -1.00
C ARG A 115 11.65 -7.24 -0.45
N TRP A 116 11.15 -7.89 0.59
CA TRP A 116 9.89 -7.54 1.26
C TRP A 116 9.90 -6.12 1.83
N VAL A 117 10.96 -5.76 2.58
CA VAL A 117 11.12 -4.39 3.12
C VAL A 117 11.10 -3.36 1.99
N TYR A 118 11.90 -3.57 0.93
CA TYR A 118 11.95 -2.65 -0.20
C TYR A 118 10.62 -2.59 -0.95
N LEU A 119 10.01 -3.73 -1.26
CA LEU A 119 8.80 -3.81 -2.06
C LEU A 119 7.60 -3.25 -1.32
N LEU A 120 7.44 -3.50 -0.01
CA LEU A 120 6.35 -2.91 0.75
C LEU A 120 6.55 -1.41 0.98
N PHE A 121 7.75 -1.01 1.43
CA PHE A 121 7.99 0.38 1.82
C PHE A 121 8.20 1.33 0.63
N ARG A 122 9.01 0.92 -0.35
CA ARG A 122 9.41 1.81 -1.46
C ARG A 122 8.54 1.63 -2.69
N PHE A 123 8.21 0.39 -3.06
CA PHE A 123 7.41 0.12 -4.25
C PHE A 123 5.90 0.26 -3.97
N ARG A 124 5.38 -0.41 -2.94
CA ARG A 124 3.98 -0.32 -2.51
C ARG A 124 3.68 0.88 -1.63
N ARG A 125 4.70 1.67 -1.25
CA ARG A 125 4.55 2.94 -0.52
C ARG A 125 3.82 2.82 0.82
N PHE A 126 3.94 1.68 1.50
CA PHE A 126 3.44 1.55 2.87
C PHE A 126 4.16 2.55 3.76
N LYS A 127 3.48 3.08 4.78
CA LYS A 127 4.16 3.78 5.89
C LYS A 127 5.12 2.81 6.58
N GLU A 128 6.20 3.34 7.17
CA GLU A 128 7.19 2.52 7.90
C GLU A 128 6.51 1.64 8.96
N SER A 129 5.57 2.20 9.72
CA SER A 129 4.77 1.48 10.72
C SER A 129 3.96 0.32 10.13
N GLY A 130 3.28 0.53 8.99
CA GLY A 130 2.50 -0.53 8.34
C GLY A 130 3.38 -1.63 7.77
N ALA A 131 4.52 -1.29 7.16
CA ALA A 131 5.46 -2.29 6.65
C ALA A 131 6.12 -3.10 7.78
N LEU A 132 6.42 -2.45 8.92
CA LEU A 132 6.88 -3.11 10.14
C LEU A 132 5.85 -4.11 10.67
N GLU A 133 4.58 -3.69 10.73
CA GLU A 133 3.49 -4.52 11.21
C GLU A 133 3.27 -5.74 10.31
N VAL A 134 3.36 -5.59 8.97
CA VAL A 134 3.27 -6.72 8.04
C VAL A 134 4.38 -7.74 8.28
N ILE A 135 5.63 -7.28 8.40
CA ILE A 135 6.78 -8.18 8.44
C ILE A 135 7.06 -8.73 9.86
N GLY A 136 6.56 -8.06 10.89
CA GLY A 136 6.75 -8.46 12.29
C GLY A 136 8.22 -8.34 12.74
N MET A 137 8.90 -7.24 12.39
CA MET A 137 10.30 -7.00 12.79
C MET A 137 10.46 -5.71 13.60
N SER A 138 11.59 -5.58 14.30
CA SER A 138 11.93 -4.36 15.03
C SER A 138 12.17 -3.18 14.07
N ARG A 139 11.97 -1.96 14.56
CA ARG A 139 12.23 -0.73 13.80
C ARG A 139 13.68 -0.64 13.32
N ASP A 140 14.62 -1.01 14.18
CA ASP A 140 16.05 -0.93 13.87
C ASP A 140 16.46 -1.96 12.83
N ASP A 141 15.94 -3.19 12.93
CA ASP A 141 16.15 -4.22 11.91
C ASP A 141 15.61 -3.79 10.56
N PHE A 142 14.40 -3.22 10.54
CA PHE A 142 13.80 -2.74 9.30
C PHE A 142 14.61 -1.65 8.64
N ARG A 143 15.07 -0.67 9.41
CA ARG A 143 15.90 0.42 8.92
C ARG A 143 17.22 -0.08 8.38
N ARG A 144 17.84 -1.06 9.06
CA ARG A 144 19.04 -1.74 8.60
C ARG A 144 18.81 -2.44 7.25
N HIS A 145 17.81 -3.32 7.16
CA HIS A 145 17.48 -4.02 5.92
C HIS A 145 17.14 -3.05 4.77
N HIS A 146 16.42 -1.97 5.07
CA HIS A 146 16.10 -0.95 4.07
C HIS A 146 17.34 -0.18 3.61
N ALA A 147 18.24 0.18 4.52
CA ALA A 147 19.48 0.87 4.20
C ALA A 147 20.38 -0.01 3.33
N GLU A 148 20.60 -1.27 3.73
CA GLU A 148 21.36 -2.26 2.97
C GLU A 148 20.77 -2.47 1.57
N ALA A 149 19.45 -2.64 1.48
CA ALA A 149 18.77 -2.77 0.19
C ALA A 149 18.97 -1.54 -0.71
N ARG A 150 18.88 -0.34 -0.13
CA ARG A 150 19.07 0.92 -0.86
C ARG A 150 20.50 1.07 -1.38
N GLU A 151 21.50 0.69 -0.60
CA GLU A 151 22.90 0.74 -1.03
C GLU A 151 23.19 -0.22 -2.17
N ILE A 152 22.70 -1.46 -2.09
CA ILE A 152 22.84 -2.46 -3.15
C ILE A 152 22.14 -1.99 -4.43
N ILE A 153 20.93 -1.44 -4.32
CA ILE A 153 20.22 -0.91 -5.50
C ILE A 153 20.99 0.25 -6.13
N ARG A 154 21.52 1.16 -5.30
CA ARG A 154 22.29 2.30 -5.79
C ARG A 154 23.59 1.88 -6.47
N SER A 155 24.27 0.84 -5.98
CA SER A 155 25.51 0.34 -6.58
C SER A 155 25.26 -0.30 -7.95
N HIS A 156 24.12 -0.95 -8.15
CA HIS A 156 23.72 -1.50 -9.45
C HIS A 156 23.36 -0.43 -10.47
N LEU A 157 22.77 0.69 -10.06
CA LEU A 157 22.42 1.79 -10.96
C LEU A 157 23.62 2.65 -11.42
N LYS A 158 24.78 2.49 -10.78
CA LYS A 158 26.02 3.21 -11.13
C LYS A 158 26.92 2.43 -12.10
N ARG A 159 26.54 1.20 -12.44
CA ARG A 159 27.26 0.33 -13.38
C ARG A 159 26.60 0.44 -14.75
#